data_AF-A0AAX2ZS57-F1
#
_entry.id   AF-A0AAX2ZS57-F1
#
_cell.length_a   1.000
_cell.length_b   1.000
_cell.length_c   1.000
_cell.angle_alpha   90.00
_cell.angle_beta   90.00
_cell.angle_gamma   90.00
#
_symmetry.space_group_name_H-M   'P 1'
#
loop_
_entity.id
_entity.type
_entity.pdbx_description
1 polymer ?
#
loop_
_entity_poly.entity_id
_entity_poly.type
_entity_poly.pdbx_seq_one_letter_code
_entity_poly.pdbx_strand_id
1 'polypeptide(L)'
;MGASHGRRRDLVRQVARVTDWATSNGYVVGEVMTEVGSGWSGKRSTLCRILSDLSAWVVVVEHRDGLARLGVEHLDAALSAQGRRIMMADPGETTDELVAT
;
A
#
# COMPACT_ATOMS: atom_id res chain seq x y z
N MET A 1 -18.08 11.97 -17.31
CA MET A 1 -17.28 12.73 -16.32
C MET A 1 -17.73 12.29 -14.92
N GLY A 2 -16.97 11.48 -14.17
CA GLY A 2 -17.45 11.03 -12.85
C GLY A 2 -16.52 10.10 -12.06
N ALA A 3 -15.88 9.12 -12.70
CA ALA A 3 -15.11 8.10 -11.96
C ALA A 3 -13.70 8.54 -11.50
N SER A 4 -13.09 9.54 -12.16
CA SER A 4 -11.72 9.98 -11.89
C SER A 4 -11.59 10.93 -10.69
N HIS A 5 -12.63 11.70 -10.38
CA HIS A 5 -12.63 12.66 -9.26
C HIS A 5 -12.94 11.98 -7.91
N GLY A 6 -13.75 10.91 -7.94
CA GLY A 6 -14.02 10.07 -6.76
C GLY A 6 -12.76 9.39 -6.24
N ARG A 7 -12.05 8.66 -7.12
CA ARG A 7 -10.79 7.97 -6.78
C ARG A 7 -9.74 8.86 -6.10
N ARG A 8 -9.61 10.11 -6.54
CA ARG A 8 -8.63 11.04 -5.94
C ARG A 8 -9.04 11.47 -4.52
N ARG A 9 -10.34 11.66 -4.27
CA ARG A 9 -10.85 11.96 -2.92
C ARG A 9 -10.73 10.74 -1.99
N ASP A 10 -10.91 9.55 -2.53
CA ASP A 10 -10.76 8.30 -1.78
C ASP A 10 -9.29 8.06 -1.39
N LEU A 11 -8.34 8.33 -2.29
CA LEU A 11 -6.90 8.27 -1.98
C LEU A 11 -6.49 9.21 -0.86
N VAL A 12 -7.02 10.45 -0.83
CA VAL A 12 -6.73 11.40 0.26
C VAL A 12 -7.21 10.86 1.60
N ARG A 13 -8.39 10.23 1.63
CA ARG A 13 -8.94 9.60 2.84
C ARG A 13 -8.14 8.38 3.27
N GLN A 14 -7.70 7.56 2.31
CA GLN A 14 -6.84 6.40 2.55
C GLN A 14 -5.49 6.81 3.14
N VAL A 15 -4.86 7.84 2.58
CA VAL A 15 -3.62 8.40 3.13
C VAL A 15 -3.83 8.87 4.57
N ALA A 16 -4.91 9.60 4.85
CA ALA A 16 -5.22 10.05 6.20
C ALA A 16 -5.35 8.87 7.18
N ARG A 17 -6.14 7.84 6.83
CA ARG A 17 -6.33 6.65 7.69
C ARG A 17 -5.01 5.92 7.98
N VAL A 18 -4.19 5.67 6.95
CA VAL A 18 -2.91 4.96 7.10
C VAL A 18 -1.92 5.78 7.92
N THR A 19 -1.89 7.10 7.72
CA THR A 19 -1.03 8.02 8.47
C THR A 19 -1.45 8.06 9.94
N ASP A 20 -2.73 8.25 10.22
CA ASP A 20 -3.28 8.29 11.58
C ASP A 20 -3.02 6.98 12.33
N TRP A 21 -3.21 5.83 11.65
CA TRP A 21 -2.87 4.52 12.21
C TRP A 21 -1.38 4.42 12.54
N ALA A 22 -0.50 4.81 11.61
CA ALA A 22 0.94 4.74 11.80
C ALA A 22 1.38 5.60 13.00
N THR A 23 0.90 6.84 13.09
CA THR A 23 1.23 7.73 14.22
C THR A 23 0.66 7.24 15.53
N SER A 24 -0.55 6.66 15.53
CA SER A 24 -1.18 6.11 16.74
C SER A 24 -0.46 4.87 17.27
N ASN A 25 0.24 4.14 16.39
CA ASN A 25 1.08 3.00 16.76
C ASN A 25 2.55 3.38 17.04
N GLY A 26 2.87 4.68 17.13
CA GLY A 26 4.20 5.17 17.49
C GLY A 26 5.21 5.21 16.35
N TYR A 27 4.77 5.08 15.09
CA TYR A 27 5.64 5.22 13.92
C TYR A 27 5.75 6.67 13.48
N VAL A 28 6.97 7.07 13.10
CA VAL A 28 7.23 8.36 12.42
C VAL A 28 7.07 8.15 10.92
N VAL A 29 6.19 8.92 10.29
CA VAL A 29 5.95 8.84 8.85
C VAL A 29 7.03 9.64 8.11
N GLY A 30 7.98 8.94 7.50
CA GLY A 30 9.06 9.55 6.72
C GLY A 30 8.65 9.94 5.30
N GLU A 31 7.88 9.09 4.63
CA GLU A 31 7.37 9.34 3.28
C GLU A 31 5.99 8.71 3.09
N VAL A 32 5.11 9.41 2.39
CA VAL A 32 3.81 8.89 1.94
C VAL A 32 3.89 8.71 0.43
N MET A 33 3.66 7.48 -0.02
CA MET A 33 3.65 7.14 -1.44
C MET A 33 2.25 6.71 -1.85
N THR A 34 1.75 7.26 -2.95
CA THR A 34 0.44 6.89 -3.50
C THR A 34 0.61 6.46 -4.95
N GLU A 35 -0.04 5.36 -5.32
CA GLU A 35 -0.05 4.88 -6.70
C GLU A 35 -1.50 4.69 -7.15
N VAL A 36 -1.80 5.17 -8.36
CA VAL A 36 -3.09 4.93 -9.01
C VAL A 36 -2.84 3.96 -10.16
N GLY A 37 -3.05 2.67 -9.90
CA GLY A 37 -2.86 1.60 -10.85
C GLY A 37 -3.63 0.36 -10.42
N SER A 38 -4.03 -0.49 -11.37
CA SER A 38 -4.51 -1.82 -11.01
C SER A 38 -3.33 -2.64 -10.47
N GLY A 39 -3.57 -3.55 -9.53
CA GLY A 39 -2.55 -4.50 -9.05
C GLY A 39 -1.94 -5.38 -10.16
N TRP A 40 -2.38 -5.23 -11.41
CA TRP A 40 -1.84 -5.89 -12.59
C TRP A 40 -0.89 -4.99 -13.43
N SER A 41 -0.92 -3.68 -13.23
CA SER A 41 -0.13 -2.74 -14.03
C SER A 41 1.36 -2.90 -13.71
N GLY A 42 2.14 -3.36 -14.69
CA GLY A 42 3.58 -3.62 -14.57
C GLY A 42 4.47 -2.38 -14.37
N LYS A 43 3.89 -1.17 -14.32
CA LYS A 43 4.61 0.07 -13.99
C LYS A 43 4.44 0.42 -12.51
N ARG A 44 4.76 -0.52 -11.62
CA ARG A 44 4.71 -0.32 -10.16
C ARG A 44 5.88 0.51 -9.65
N SER A 45 5.92 1.78 -10.07
CA SER A 45 6.99 2.71 -9.71
C SER A 45 7.15 2.87 -8.20
N THR A 46 6.06 2.76 -7.45
CA THR A 46 6.08 2.87 -5.98
C THR A 46 6.65 1.62 -5.34
N LEU A 47 6.19 0.43 -5.75
CA LEU A 47 6.71 -0.83 -5.20
C LEU A 47 8.20 -1.01 -5.51
N CYS A 48 8.63 -0.71 -6.74
CA CYS A 48 10.05 -0.75 -7.10
C CYS A 48 10.87 0.20 -6.24
N ARG A 49 10.34 1.39 -5.93
CA ARG A 49 11.03 2.35 -5.06
C ARG A 49 11.10 1.86 -3.62
N ILE A 50 10.01 1.30 -3.06
CA ILE A 50 10.01 0.67 -1.73
C ILE A 50 11.08 -0.43 -1.67
N LEU A 51 11.13 -1.30 -2.67
CA LEU A 51 12.11 -2.38 -2.71
C LEU A 51 13.55 -1.89 -2.83
N SER A 52 13.80 -0.82 -3.59
CA SER A 52 15.14 -0.27 -3.81
C SER A 52 15.64 0.62 -2.67
N ASP A 53 14.73 1.21 -1.90
CA ASP A 53 15.05 2.10 -0.79
C ASP A 53 15.15 1.33 0.53
N LEU A 54 16.39 1.11 0.97
CA LEU A 54 16.68 0.42 2.23
C LEU A 54 16.40 1.27 3.48
N SER A 55 16.15 2.58 3.32
CA SER A 55 15.79 3.46 4.45
C SER A 55 14.33 3.30 4.89
N ALA A 56 13.50 2.65 4.08
CA ALA A 56 12.11 2.34 4.43
C ALA A 56 12.01 1.04 5.26
N TRP A 57 12.07 1.16 6.59
CA TRP A 57 12.12 0.01 7.51
C TRP A 57 10.74 -0.63 7.75
N VAL A 58 9.69 0.18 7.75
CA VAL A 58 8.31 -0.25 7.95
C VAL A 58 7.47 0.31 6.81
N VAL A 59 6.81 -0.58 6.09
CA VAL A 59 5.89 -0.24 5.00
C VAL A 59 4.48 -0.48 5.50
N VAL A 60 3.71 0.60 5.71
CA VAL A 60 2.31 0.50 6.13
C VAL A 60 1.42 0.61 4.90
N VAL A 61 0.53 -0.36 4.73
CA VAL A 61 -0.48 -0.36 3.66
C VAL A 61 -1.86 -0.51 4.29
N GLU A 62 -2.90 -0.02 3.60
CA GLU A 62 -4.26 -0.18 4.11
C GLU A 62 -4.73 -1.64 3.99
N HIS A 63 -4.61 -2.21 2.78
CA HIS A 63 -5.03 -3.57 2.47
C HIS A 63 -3.95 -4.34 1.70
N ARG A 64 -3.98 -5.68 1.81
CA ARG A 64 -3.05 -6.59 1.12
C ARG A 64 -3.09 -6.43 -0.40
N ASP A 65 -4.29 -6.37 -0.97
CA ASP A 65 -4.51 -6.26 -2.41
C ASP A 65 -4.07 -4.90 -2.98
N GLY A 66 -4.03 -3.87 -2.12
CA GLY A 66 -3.47 -2.56 -2.45
C GLY A 66 -1.96 -2.59 -2.64
N LEU A 67 -1.25 -3.50 -1.97
CA LEU A 67 0.18 -3.71 -2.16
C LEU A 67 0.46 -4.63 -3.34
N ALA A 68 -0.16 -5.81 -3.38
CA ALA A 68 -0.17 -6.68 -4.54
C ALA A 68 -1.31 -7.70 -4.45
N ARG A 69 -1.94 -8.02 -5.59
CA ARG A 69 -2.94 -9.10 -5.67
C ARG A 69 -2.36 -10.50 -5.53
N LEU A 70 -1.09 -10.68 -5.87
CA LEU A 70 -0.33 -11.94 -5.76
C LEU A 70 1.09 -11.62 -5.32
N GLY A 71 1.77 -12.57 -4.68
CA GLY A 71 3.19 -12.42 -4.35
C GLY A 71 3.49 -11.56 -3.11
N VAL A 72 2.47 -11.15 -2.33
CA VAL A 72 2.72 -10.35 -1.11
C VAL A 72 3.56 -11.12 -0.11
N GLU A 73 3.35 -12.44 0.00
CA GLU A 73 4.16 -13.31 0.85
C GLU A 73 5.64 -13.34 0.42
N HIS A 74 5.92 -13.28 -0.88
CA HIS A 74 7.29 -13.20 -1.39
C HIS A 74 7.90 -11.83 -1.12
N LEU A 75 7.10 -10.77 -1.23
CA LEU A 75 7.50 -9.40 -0.92
C LEU A 75 7.80 -9.24 0.57
N ASP A 76 6.95 -9.78 1.44
CA ASP A 76 7.12 -9.77 2.88
C ASP A 76 8.36 -10.57 3.30
N ALA A 77 8.60 -11.74 2.68
CA ALA A 77 9.82 -12.51 2.89
C ALA A 77 11.08 -11.74 2.46
N ALA A 78 11.04 -11.07 1.30
CA ALA A 78 12.18 -10.31 0.79
C ALA A 78 12.52 -9.09 1.68
N LEU A 79 11.49 -8.38 2.16
CA LEU A 79 11.67 -7.28 3.10
C LEU A 79 12.13 -7.78 4.48
N SER A 80 11.56 -8.88 4.96
CA SER A 80 11.94 -9.51 6.23
C SER A 80 13.39 -9.98 6.23
N ALA A 81 13.89 -10.49 5.10
CA ALA A 81 15.31 -10.84 4.94
C ALA A 81 16.25 -9.63 5.10
N GLN A 82 15.75 -8.41 4.92
CA GLN A 82 16.47 -7.15 5.12
C GLN A 82 16.20 -6.51 6.49
N GLY A 83 15.46 -7.19 7.39
CA GLY A 83 15.03 -6.63 8.68
C GLY A 83 13.90 -5.60 8.57
N ARG A 84 13.22 -5.55 7.41
CA ARG A 84 12.14 -4.62 7.09
C ARG A 84 10.80 -5.35 7.21
N ARG A 85 9.70 -4.61 7.41
CA ARG A 85 8.38 -5.21 7.67
C ARG A 85 7.26 -4.53 6.91
N ILE A 86 6.27 -5.30 6.47
CA ILE A 86 4.98 -4.77 5.99
C ILE A 86 3.96 -4.84 7.12
N MET A 87 3.15 -3.78 7.28
CA MET A 87 2.05 -3.72 8.25
C MET A 87 0.75 -3.32 7.56
N MET A 88 -0.35 -3.90 8.03
CA MET A 88 -1.70 -3.56 7.57
C MET A 88 -2.35 -2.61 8.57
N ALA A 89 -2.80 -1.45 8.09
CA ALA A 89 -3.55 -0.49 8.92
C ALA A 89 -4.98 -0.98 9.20
N ASP A 90 -5.58 -1.74 8.28
CA ASP A 90 -6.89 -2.37 8.48
C ASP A 90 -6.92 -3.81 7.91
N PRO A 91 -6.98 -4.85 8.74
CA PRO A 91 -7.15 -6.22 8.27
C PRO A 91 -8.58 -6.52 7.77
N GLY A 92 -9.52 -5.59 7.94
CA GLY A 92 -10.91 -5.71 7.52
C GLY A 92 -11.13 -5.35 6.04
N GLU A 93 -11.82 -6.26 5.35
CA GLU A 93 -12.48 -6.07 4.05
C GLU A 93 -11.59 -6.04 2.78
N THR A 94 -11.16 -7.23 2.36
CA THR A 94 -10.96 -7.53 0.93
C THR A 94 -12.33 -7.54 0.26
N THR A 95 -12.76 -6.42 -0.34
CA THR A 95 -13.80 -6.47 -1.38
C THR A 95 -13.11 -6.83 -2.70
N ASP A 96 -12.97 -8.14 -2.93
CA ASP A 96 -12.71 -8.68 -4.26
C ASP A 96 -13.98 -8.50 -5.11
N GLU A 97 -14.23 -7.27 -5.57
CA GLU A 97 -15.14 -7.02 -6.69
C GLU A 97 -14.31 -6.85 -7.96
N LEU A 98 -13.79 -7.98 -8.42
CA LEU A 98 -13.34 -8.15 -9.80
C LEU A 98 -14.58 -8.26 -10.68
N VAL A 99 -15.24 -7.13 -10.96
CA VAL A 99 -16.26 -7.07 -12.02
C VAL A 99 -15.54 -7.21 -13.35
N ALA A 100 -15.46 -8.44 -13.87
CA ALA A 100 -15.30 -8.66 -15.29
C ALA A 100 -16.59 -8.17 -15.97
N THR A 101 -16.48 -7.08 -16.73
CA THR A 101 -17.44 -6.73 -17.79
C THR A 101 -16.79 -7.04 -19.12
#